data_AF-A0A9N8WJ57-F1
#
_entry.id   AF-A0A9N8WJ57-F1
#
_cell.length_a   1.000
_cell.length_b   1.000
_cell.length_c   1.000
_cell.angle_alpha   90.00
_cell.angle_beta   90.00
_cell.angle_gamma   90.00
#
_symmetry.space_group_name_H-M   'P 1'
#
loop_
_entity.id
_entity.type
_entity.pdbx_description
1 polymer ?
#
loop_
_entity_poly.entity_id
_entity_poly.type
_entity_poly.pdbx_seq_one_letter_code
_entity_poly.pdbx_strand_id
1 'polypeptide(L)'
;MSSLSSIRESAGHSLKSSFTYVFIRDNRDDILLPSRGYYLKLSQHELESQINYNLGKGFIFSASLRNGVLYPLDGKLSKISDRFFLGGGVQSIRGFRLNDIGPIEDKKDSLGGDIYLAGGASLFTPLLRVRRL
;
A
#
# COMPACT_ATOMS: atom_id res chain seq x y z
N MET A 1 -16.58 -22.01 11.49
CA MET A 1 -15.82 -23.28 11.71
C MET A 1 -15.02 -23.68 10.46
N SER A 2 -14.66 -22.71 9.61
CA SER A 2 -14.19 -22.91 8.23
C SER A 2 -12.87 -22.19 7.89
N SER A 3 -12.28 -21.41 8.80
CA SER A 3 -11.00 -20.71 8.54
C SER A 3 -9.79 -21.65 8.55
N LEU A 4 -9.82 -22.68 9.39
CA LEU A 4 -8.78 -23.70 9.45
C LEU A 4 -8.71 -24.51 8.15
N SER A 5 -9.81 -24.75 7.44
CA SER A 5 -9.82 -25.53 6.20
C SER A 5 -9.14 -24.80 5.04
N SER A 6 -9.43 -23.51 4.82
CA SER A 6 -8.85 -22.74 3.70
C SER A 6 -7.35 -22.47 3.86
N ILE A 7 -6.88 -22.21 5.09
CA ILE A 7 -5.45 -22.07 5.39
C ILE A 7 -4.73 -23.43 5.26
N ARG A 8 -5.36 -24.53 5.72
CA ARG A 8 -4.80 -25.88 5.59
C ARG A 8 -4.77 -26.36 4.14
N GLU A 9 -5.76 -26.03 3.33
CA GLU A 9 -5.77 -26.33 1.88
C GLU A 9 -4.68 -25.57 1.12
N SER A 10 -4.32 -24.38 1.61
CA SER A 10 -3.21 -23.59 1.05
C SER A 10 -1.82 -24.05 1.51
N ALA A 11 -1.74 -24.91 2.55
CA ALA A 11 -0.50 -25.44 3.09
C ALA A 11 0.02 -26.62 2.23
N GLY A 12 0.46 -26.32 1.01
CA GLY A 12 1.06 -27.26 0.09
C GLY A 12 2.20 -26.63 -0.72
N HIS A 13 2.98 -27.45 -1.42
CA HIS A 13 4.05 -26.94 -2.26
C HIS A 13 3.50 -26.26 -3.51
N SER A 14 4.09 -25.13 -3.89
CA SER A 14 3.74 -24.36 -5.07
C SER A 14 5.01 -23.89 -5.75
N LEU A 15 5.20 -24.25 -7.02
CA LEU A 15 6.23 -23.65 -7.86
C LEU A 15 5.56 -22.59 -8.73
N LYS A 16 5.96 -21.33 -8.56
CA LYS A 16 5.43 -20.20 -9.31
C LYS A 16 6.54 -19.62 -10.18
N SER A 17 6.38 -19.75 -11.49
CA SER A 17 7.19 -19.02 -12.46
C SER A 17 6.43 -17.75 -12.84
N SER A 18 7.01 -16.59 -12.59
CA SER A 18 6.38 -15.29 -12.86
C SER A 18 7.35 -14.35 -13.55
N PHE A 19 6.85 -13.60 -14.52
CA PHE A 19 7.57 -12.49 -15.13
C PHE A 19 6.96 -11.19 -14.65
N THR A 20 7.72 -10.38 -13.92
CA THR A 20 7.23 -9.12 -13.36
C THR A 20 7.92 -7.95 -14.04
N TYR A 21 7.13 -7.06 -14.64
CA TYR A 21 7.60 -5.78 -15.13
C TYR A 21 7.21 -4.67 -14.14
N VAL A 22 8.18 -3.82 -13.80
CA VAL A 22 7.98 -2.67 -12.92
C VAL A 22 8.56 -1.43 -13.60
N PHE A 23 7.70 -0.47 -13.87
CA PHE A 23 8.07 0.85 -14.34
C PHE A 23 8.04 1.84 -13.17
N ILE A 24 9.13 2.58 -12.98
CA ILE A 24 9.26 3.56 -11.91
C ILE A 24 9.70 4.88 -12.53
N ARG A 25 8.95 5.94 -12.23
CA ARG A 25 9.31 7.32 -12.56
C ARG A 25 9.27 8.15 -11.29
N ASP A 26 10.45 8.55 -10.84
CA ASP A 26 10.64 9.41 -9.68
C ASP A 26 11.13 10.78 -10.15
N ASN A 27 10.35 11.82 -9.86
CA ASN A 27 10.70 13.21 -10.13
C ASN A 27 10.60 14.05 -8.85
N ARG A 28 10.76 13.41 -7.69
CA ARG A 28 10.85 14.08 -6.39
C ARG A 28 12.20 14.78 -6.25
N ASP A 29 12.21 15.87 -5.49
CA ASP A 29 13.42 16.62 -5.16
C ASP A 29 14.29 15.91 -4.11
N ASP A 30 13.67 15.24 -3.14
CA ASP A 30 14.33 14.43 -2.11
C ASP A 30 13.56 13.12 -1.91
N ILE A 31 14.30 12.02 -1.66
CA ILE A 31 13.72 10.68 -1.47
C ILE A 31 13.09 10.56 -0.07
N LEU A 32 13.66 11.21 0.95
CA LEU A 32 13.25 11.08 2.35
C LEU A 32 12.22 12.14 2.74
N LEU A 33 12.42 13.39 2.32
CA LEU A 33 11.54 14.52 2.64
C LEU A 33 11.19 15.31 1.38
N PRO A 34 10.40 14.73 0.47
CA PRO A 34 10.06 15.37 -0.78
C PRO A 34 9.26 16.65 -0.53
N SER A 35 9.79 17.80 -0.95
CA SER A 35 9.10 19.08 -0.86
C SER A 35 8.32 19.40 -2.13
N ARG A 36 8.75 18.85 -3.27
CA ARG A 36 8.12 19.05 -4.58
C ARG A 36 8.27 17.82 -5.48
N GLY A 37 7.34 17.66 -6.40
CA GLY A 37 7.41 16.66 -7.47
C GLY A 37 6.48 15.48 -7.24
N TYR A 38 6.71 14.39 -7.95
CA TYR A 38 5.87 13.21 -7.91
C TYR A 38 6.67 11.93 -8.06
N TYR A 39 6.10 10.84 -7.57
CA TYR A 39 6.60 9.49 -7.72
C TYR A 39 5.47 8.62 -8.29
N LEU A 40 5.79 7.86 -9.33
CA LEU A 40 4.87 6.94 -9.97
C LEU A 40 5.56 5.60 -10.13
N LYS A 41 4.97 4.56 -9.58
CA LYS A 41 5.39 3.17 -9.74
C LYS A 41 4.21 2.37 -10.29
N LEU A 42 4.43 1.78 -11.45
CA LEU A 42 3.49 0.93 -12.16
C LEU A 42 4.09 -0.48 -12.22
N SER A 43 3.41 -1.45 -11.65
CA SER A 43 3.68 -2.86 -11.90
C SER A 43 2.50 -3.47 -12.67
N GLN A 44 2.61 -4.74 -13.05
CA GLN A 44 1.52 -5.44 -13.76
C GLN A 44 0.20 -5.46 -12.98
N HIS A 45 0.27 -5.50 -11.64
CA HIS A 45 -0.89 -5.65 -10.77
C HIS A 45 -1.06 -4.51 -9.78
N GLU A 46 -0.11 -3.58 -9.68
CA GLU A 46 -0.14 -2.50 -8.70
C GLU A 46 0.20 -1.16 -9.33
N LEU A 47 -0.47 -0.13 -8.83
CA LEU A 47 -0.23 1.27 -9.14
C LEU A 47 0.01 2.00 -7.82
N GLU A 48 1.16 2.65 -7.72
CA GLU A 48 1.51 3.53 -6.62
C GLU A 48 1.84 4.92 -7.16
N SER A 49 1.16 5.94 -6.66
CA SER A 49 1.42 7.33 -7.00
C SER A 49 1.54 8.18 -5.74
N GLN A 50 2.45 9.15 -5.78
CA GLN A 50 2.68 10.11 -4.71
C GLN A 50 2.94 11.47 -5.34
N ILE A 51 2.33 12.51 -4.80
CA ILE A 51 2.53 13.90 -5.21
C ILE A 51 2.91 14.73 -3.99
N ASN A 52 3.85 15.66 -4.19
CA ASN A 52 4.32 16.58 -3.15
C ASN A 52 4.29 18.00 -3.70
N TYR A 53 3.63 18.90 -2.98
CA TYR A 53 3.46 20.28 -3.36
C TYR A 53 3.84 21.20 -2.20
N ASN A 54 4.71 22.17 -2.50
CA ASN A 54 5.09 23.20 -1.54
C ASN A 54 4.09 24.35 -1.58
N LEU A 55 3.32 24.50 -0.50
CA LEU A 55 2.29 25.54 -0.33
C LEU A 55 2.88 26.93 -0.02
N GLY A 56 4.21 27.03 0.15
CA GLY A 56 4.90 28.24 0.56
C GLY A 56 4.94 28.44 2.07
N LYS A 57 5.75 29.41 2.53
CA LYS A 57 5.99 29.70 3.97
C LYS A 57 6.47 28.49 4.79
N GLY A 58 7.04 27.46 4.16
CA GLY A 58 7.53 26.24 4.83
C GLY A 58 6.50 25.11 4.96
N PHE A 59 5.30 25.26 4.41
CA PHE A 59 4.27 24.22 4.40
C PHE A 59 4.46 23.30 3.18
N ILE A 60 4.48 21.99 3.42
CA ILE A 60 4.57 20.97 2.37
C ILE A 60 3.38 20.04 2.48
N PHE A 61 2.64 19.90 1.39
CA PHE A 61 1.54 18.96 1.28
C PHE A 61 1.96 17.75 0.46
N SER A 62 1.72 16.57 1.00
CA SER A 62 2.03 15.29 0.37
C SER A 62 0.76 14.47 0.29
N ALA A 63 0.42 13.97 -0.90
CA ALA A 63 -0.65 13.01 -1.08
C ALA A 63 -0.11 11.74 -1.74
N SER A 64 -0.64 10.60 -1.35
CA SER A 64 -0.28 9.29 -1.91
C SER A 64 -1.54 8.47 -2.18
N LEU A 65 -1.47 7.67 -3.24
CA LEU A 65 -2.52 6.79 -3.69
C LEU A 65 -1.88 5.47 -4.14
N ARG A 66 -2.48 4.36 -3.72
CA ARG A 66 -1.98 3.02 -3.96
C ARG A 66 -3.14 2.10 -4.29
N ASN A 67 -3.00 1.31 -5.34
CA ASN A 67 -4.02 0.41 -5.82
C ASN A 67 -3.37 -0.89 -6.24
N GLY A 68 -4.06 -2.00 -6.06
CA GLY A 68 -3.66 -3.27 -6.64
C GLY A 68 -4.86 -4.10 -7.04
N VAL A 69 -4.72 -4.80 -8.16
CA VAL A 69 -5.71 -5.71 -8.71
C VAL A 69 -5.00 -6.99 -9.08
N LEU A 70 -5.41 -8.08 -8.43
CA LEU A 70 -4.95 -9.42 -8.74
C LEU A 70 -5.98 -10.09 -9.63
N TYR A 71 -5.59 -10.39 -10.86
CA TYR A 71 -6.44 -11.09 -11.81
C TYR A 71 -5.89 -12.49 -12.07
N PRO A 72 -6.55 -13.56 -11.59
CA PRO A 72 -6.13 -14.92 -11.86
C PRO A 72 -6.45 -15.29 -13.32
N LEU A 73 -5.41 -15.53 -14.13
CA LEU A 73 -5.54 -15.87 -15.55
C LEU A 73 -6.08 -17.29 -15.79
N ASP A 74 -6.01 -18.17 -14.79
CA ASP A 74 -6.24 -19.62 -14.92
C ASP A 74 -7.62 -20.07 -14.36
N GLY A 75 -8.51 -19.12 -14.04
CA GLY A 75 -9.83 -19.39 -13.44
C GLY A 75 -9.79 -20.03 -12.04
N LYS A 76 -8.61 -20.30 -11.51
CA LYS A 76 -8.40 -20.81 -10.15
C LYS A 76 -8.48 -19.69 -9.13
N LEU A 77 -9.04 -19.99 -7.96
CA LEU A 77 -9.05 -19.09 -6.81
C LEU A 77 -7.62 -18.65 -6.47
N SER A 78 -7.44 -17.35 -6.23
CA SER A 78 -6.18 -16.75 -5.80
C SER A 78 -5.73 -17.36 -4.47
N LYS A 79 -4.48 -17.84 -4.42
CA LYS A 79 -3.88 -18.34 -3.18
C LYS A 79 -3.75 -17.21 -2.17
N ILE A 80 -3.93 -17.52 -0.88
CA ILE A 80 -3.76 -16.55 0.21
C ILE A 80 -2.40 -15.85 0.16
N SER A 81 -1.35 -16.54 -0.29
CA SER A 81 0.01 -16.00 -0.45
C SER A 81 0.12 -14.88 -1.49
N ASP A 82 -0.78 -14.86 -2.46
CA ASP A 82 -0.76 -13.91 -3.57
C ASP A 82 -1.67 -12.70 -3.31
N ARG A 83 -2.57 -12.78 -2.32
CA ARG A 83 -3.56 -11.73 -2.01
C ARG A 83 -2.91 -10.50 -1.36
N PHE A 84 -3.56 -9.36 -1.55
CA PHE A 84 -3.13 -8.11 -0.95
C PHE A 84 -3.67 -7.95 0.47
N PHE A 85 -2.80 -7.57 1.39
CA PHE A 85 -3.16 -7.24 2.77
C PHE A 85 -2.92 -5.76 3.01
N LEU A 86 -3.94 -5.06 3.51
CA LEU A 86 -3.83 -3.65 3.90
C LEU A 86 -3.82 -3.50 5.42
N GLY A 87 -2.93 -2.64 5.93
CA GLY A 87 -2.87 -2.22 7.33
C GLY A 87 -1.49 -2.36 7.98
N GLY A 88 -1.18 -1.49 8.95
CA GLY A 88 -0.04 -1.58 9.88
C GLY A 88 1.37 -1.16 9.42
N GLY A 89 1.61 -0.94 8.13
CA GLY A 89 2.90 -0.44 7.61
C GLY A 89 2.97 1.09 7.47
N VAL A 90 4.19 1.66 7.46
CA VAL A 90 4.48 3.10 7.23
C VAL A 90 3.93 3.61 5.88
N GLN A 91 3.75 2.68 4.94
CA GLN A 91 3.25 2.87 3.59
C GLN A 91 1.76 2.51 3.42
N SER A 92 1.12 2.01 4.48
CA SER A 92 -0.30 1.67 4.54
C SER A 92 -1.08 2.73 5.33
N ILE A 93 -2.40 2.59 5.41
CA ILE A 93 -3.26 3.54 6.11
C ILE A 93 -2.88 3.55 7.61
N ARG A 94 -2.34 4.68 8.07
CA ARG A 94 -1.93 4.88 9.46
C ARG A 94 -3.17 4.90 10.36
N GLY A 95 -3.09 4.23 11.51
CA GLY A 95 -4.19 4.14 12.47
C GLY A 95 -4.88 2.77 12.52
N PHE A 96 -4.50 1.85 11.64
CA PHE A 96 -5.02 0.48 11.59
C PHE A 96 -3.96 -0.54 12.00
N ARG A 97 -4.39 -1.66 12.59
CA ARG A 97 -3.50 -2.77 12.90
C ARG A 97 -2.98 -3.40 11.61
N LEU A 98 -1.89 -4.15 11.71
CA LEU A 98 -1.37 -4.91 10.58
C LEU A 98 -2.44 -5.88 10.06
N ASN A 99 -2.73 -5.83 8.75
CA ASN A 99 -3.72 -6.68 8.08
C ASN A 99 -5.18 -6.51 8.54
N ASP A 100 -5.53 -5.38 9.17
CA ASP A 100 -6.87 -5.13 9.72
C ASP A 100 -7.88 -4.63 8.67
N ILE A 101 -7.40 -4.28 7.46
CA ILE A 101 -8.23 -3.81 6.35
C ILE A 101 -8.27 -4.90 5.26
N GLY A 102 -9.42 -5.55 5.14
CA GLY A 102 -9.68 -6.60 4.17
C GLY A 102 -10.92 -7.41 4.56
N PRO A 103 -11.38 -8.33 3.69
CA PRO A 103 -12.43 -9.28 4.08
C PRO A 103 -11.93 -10.15 5.24
N ILE A 104 -12.61 -10.04 6.37
CA ILE A 104 -12.39 -10.83 7.58
C ILE A 104 -13.53 -11.84 7.66
N GLU A 105 -13.21 -13.13 7.65
CA GLU A 105 -14.19 -14.20 7.86
C GLU A 105 -13.93 -14.84 9.23
N ASP A 106 -15.01 -15.14 9.98
CA ASP A 106 -14.95 -15.71 11.34
C ASP A 106 -14.09 -14.93 12.37
N LYS A 107 -14.07 -13.59 12.29
CA LYS A 107 -13.67 -12.63 13.35
C LYS A 107 -12.21 -12.71 13.88
N LYS A 108 -11.28 -13.41 13.22
CA LYS A 108 -9.90 -13.47 13.72
C LYS A 108 -8.79 -13.44 12.68
N ASP A 109 -9.05 -13.92 11.46
CA ASP A 109 -8.03 -14.04 10.42
C ASP A 109 -8.40 -13.21 9.19
N SER A 110 -7.47 -12.35 8.76
CA SER A 110 -7.61 -11.55 7.54
C SER A 110 -7.26 -12.44 6.34
N LEU A 111 -8.19 -12.57 5.39
CA LEU A 111 -7.99 -13.43 4.21
C LEU A 111 -7.29 -12.73 3.05
N GLY A 112 -7.08 -11.40 3.17
CA GLY A 112 -6.56 -10.56 2.09
C GLY A 112 -7.58 -10.35 0.99
N GLY A 113 -7.45 -9.24 0.25
CA GLY A 113 -8.29 -8.90 -0.89
C GLY A 113 -7.58 -9.13 -2.22
N ASP A 114 -8.35 -9.44 -3.26
CA ASP A 114 -7.84 -9.46 -4.64
C ASP A 114 -7.69 -8.05 -5.21
N ILE A 115 -8.47 -7.10 -4.69
CA ILE A 115 -8.45 -5.70 -5.09
C ILE A 115 -8.27 -4.84 -3.84
N TYR A 116 -7.41 -3.84 -3.94
CA TYR A 116 -7.25 -2.84 -2.89
C TYR A 116 -7.08 -1.44 -3.47
N LEU A 117 -7.54 -0.46 -2.70
CA LEU A 117 -7.35 0.96 -2.93
C LEU A 117 -7.05 1.61 -1.57
N ALA A 118 -5.93 2.32 -1.49
CA ALA A 118 -5.47 3.02 -0.30
C ALA A 118 -4.99 4.42 -0.69
N GLY A 119 -5.43 5.44 0.06
CA GLY A 119 -5.02 6.83 -0.14
C GLY A 119 -4.62 7.48 1.17
N GLY A 120 -3.73 8.46 1.10
CA GLY A 120 -3.28 9.22 2.26
C GLY A 120 -2.92 10.65 1.89
N ALA A 121 -3.13 11.58 2.82
CA ALA A 121 -2.66 12.96 2.73
C ALA A 121 -1.88 13.29 4.00
N SER A 122 -0.83 14.08 3.86
CA SER A 122 0.05 14.51 4.95
C SER A 122 0.44 15.97 4.73
N LEU A 123 0.41 16.75 5.81
CA LEU A 123 0.82 18.15 5.79
C LEU A 123 2.00 18.31 6.75
N PHE A 124 3.14 18.70 6.21
CA PHE A 124 4.31 19.08 7.00
C PHE A 124 4.28 20.58 7.23
N THR A 125 4.47 20.97 8.49
CA THR A 125 4.49 22.37 8.91
C THR A 125 5.89 22.76 9.36
N PRO A 126 6.31 24.01 9.11
CA PRO A 126 7.56 24.51 9.65
C PRO A 126 7.42 24.67 11.16
N LEU A 127 8.46 24.34 11.93
CA LEU A 127 8.46 24.56 13.37
C LEU A 127 8.30 26.06 13.65
N LEU A 128 7.23 26.41 14.36
CA LEU A 128 7.04 27.78 14.87
C LEU A 128 8.16 28.07 15.86
N ARG A 129 9.06 28.98 15.50
CA ARG A 129 10.14 29.42 16.37
C ARG A 129 9.53 30.25 17.51
N VAL A 130 9.30 29.61 18.65
CA VAL A 130 8.93 30.33 19.88
C VAL A 130 10.17 31.12 20.31
N ARG A 131 10.10 32.44 20.17
CA ARG A 131 11.11 33.36 20.69
C ARG A 131 11.05 33.25 22.22
N ARG A 132 12.00 32.54 22.83
CA ARG A 132 12.22 32.59 24.29
C ARG A 132 12.46 34.05 24.66
N LEU A 133 11.59 34.59 25.53
CA LEU A 133 11.85 35.78 26.33
C LEU A 133 12.74 35.40 27.51
#